data_AF-A0A9P7QQM1-F1
#
_entry.id   AF-A0A9P7QQM1-F1
#
_cell.length_a   1.000
_cell.length_b   1.000
_cell.length_c   1.000
_cell.angle_alpha   90.00
_cell.angle_beta   90.00
_cell.angle_gamma   90.00
#
_symmetry.space_group_name_H-M   'P 1'
#
loop_
_entity.id
_entity.type
_entity.pdbx_description
1 polymer ?
#
loop_
_entity_poly.entity_id
_entity_poly.type
_entity_poly.pdbx_seq_one_letter_code
_entity_poly.pdbx_strand_id
1 'polypeptide(L)'
;MADVPGVGRIMACDQEEKYESLKEEFSGNNNVQICRNGHYVSRASDYIIYSVEAAAIDRVIAQYGPSTKLGAIVGGQTSCKAPEITAFERHLPTDVEIVSCHSLHGPNVDPRNQPLVIIGHRASAAAVARVETVLSVLGSKHVHLTALEHDRITADTQAVTHAAFLSMGKAWHANTQFPWEMSRYVGGVENVKINIMLRIYSQKWHVYAGLAILNPEARKQISQFARSVTDLYKLMLEGNAAALRARVLAAKEKVFGHDGSPKWADRPLLNPDLLERFSLGKKEDQTEPQRANNHLSLLAMVDCWAQLGIVPYDHMICSTPLFRLWLGVAEHLFRSRELLDDALRTAVEDHTYRSDDLEFTFAARGWAECVSLGHFETWKNRFETTQQFFQPRFKDAVAVGNAMMKAVLESTKD
;
A
#
# COMPACT_ATOMS: atom_id res chain seq x y z
N MET A 1 10.75 -20.96 -42.18
CA MET A 1 10.26 -19.70 -41.60
C MET A 1 11.39 -19.17 -40.75
N ALA A 2 11.97 -18.05 -41.15
CA ALA A 2 13.19 -17.51 -40.55
C ALA A 2 12.95 -17.01 -39.12
N ASP A 3 13.91 -17.28 -38.24
CA ASP A 3 14.02 -16.73 -36.89
C ASP A 3 13.88 -15.21 -36.94
N VAL A 4 12.91 -14.68 -36.19
CA VAL A 4 12.84 -13.25 -35.87
C VAL A 4 13.88 -13.02 -34.77
N PRO A 5 14.90 -12.15 -34.97
CA PRO A 5 15.81 -11.79 -33.91
C PRO A 5 15.03 -11.07 -32.81
N GLY A 6 14.98 -11.64 -31.60
CA GLY A 6 14.54 -10.92 -30.40
C GLY A 6 13.36 -11.49 -29.61
N VAL A 7 12.74 -12.62 -29.99
CA VAL A 7 11.73 -13.26 -29.13
C VAL A 7 12.39 -14.32 -28.27
N GLY A 8 12.86 -13.93 -27.08
CA GLY A 8 13.38 -14.87 -26.09
C GLY A 8 12.31 -15.88 -25.66
N ARG A 9 12.72 -17.13 -25.43
CA ARG A 9 11.83 -18.19 -24.91
C ARG A 9 11.57 -17.96 -23.42
N ILE A 10 10.31 -17.98 -23.01
CA ILE A 10 9.92 -17.87 -21.60
C ILE A 10 9.93 -19.27 -20.99
N MET A 11 10.65 -19.45 -19.88
CA MET A 11 10.58 -20.66 -19.07
C MET A 11 9.94 -20.34 -17.72
N ALA A 12 8.95 -21.11 -17.32
CA ALA A 12 8.17 -20.86 -16.11
C ALA A 12 7.92 -22.15 -15.32
N CYS A 13 7.79 -22.02 -14.01
CA CYS A 13 7.31 -23.08 -13.12
C CYS A 13 6.54 -22.47 -11.96
N ASP A 14 5.71 -23.27 -11.30
CA ASP A 14 5.07 -22.98 -10.03
C ASP A 14 5.29 -24.21 -9.11
N GLN A 15 4.52 -24.34 -8.04
CA GLN A 15 4.43 -25.54 -7.22
C GLN A 15 4.23 -26.79 -8.09
N GLU A 16 4.93 -27.89 -7.79
CA GLU A 16 4.99 -29.06 -8.68
C GLU A 16 3.62 -29.69 -8.93
N GLU A 17 2.70 -29.61 -7.98
CA GLU A 17 1.31 -30.07 -8.09
C GLU A 17 0.52 -29.35 -9.19
N LYS A 18 0.93 -28.14 -9.61
CA LYS A 18 0.31 -27.39 -10.72
C LYS A 18 0.96 -27.67 -12.08
N TYR A 19 2.00 -28.49 -12.13
CA TYR A 19 2.80 -28.68 -13.34
C TYR A 19 1.97 -29.16 -14.53
N GLU A 20 1.16 -30.22 -14.35
CA GLU A 20 0.37 -30.79 -15.45
C GLU A 20 -0.71 -29.81 -15.93
N SER A 21 -1.40 -29.11 -15.02
CA SER A 21 -2.42 -28.14 -15.41
C SER A 21 -1.84 -26.93 -16.13
N LEU A 22 -0.69 -26.41 -15.69
CA LEU A 22 0.00 -25.30 -16.37
C LEU A 22 0.51 -25.73 -17.75
N LYS A 23 1.04 -26.95 -17.87
CA LYS A 23 1.52 -27.47 -19.15
C LYS A 23 0.37 -27.60 -20.15
N GLU A 24 -0.81 -28.02 -19.71
CA GLU A 24 -2.02 -28.05 -20.53
C GLU A 24 -2.48 -26.63 -20.91
N GLU A 25 -2.56 -25.72 -19.94
CA GLU A 25 -2.96 -24.32 -20.14
C GLU A 25 -2.10 -23.60 -21.19
N PHE A 26 -0.78 -23.82 -21.16
CA PHE A 26 0.17 -23.18 -22.07
C PHE A 26 0.56 -24.04 -23.29
N SER A 27 -0.10 -25.19 -23.52
CA SER A 27 0.24 -26.11 -24.61
C SER A 27 0.16 -25.50 -26.01
N GLY A 28 -0.71 -24.49 -26.21
CA GLY A 28 -0.84 -23.75 -27.47
C GLY A 28 0.17 -22.61 -27.66
N ASN A 29 1.03 -22.32 -26.68
CA ASN A 29 1.97 -21.20 -26.72
C ASN A 29 3.42 -21.69 -26.86
N ASN A 30 3.91 -21.75 -28.10
CA ASN A 30 5.27 -22.21 -28.41
C ASN A 30 6.40 -21.35 -27.80
N ASN A 31 6.08 -20.13 -27.34
CA ASN A 31 7.06 -19.25 -26.71
C ASN A 31 7.22 -19.49 -25.20
N VAL A 32 6.32 -20.29 -24.59
CA VAL A 32 6.33 -20.60 -23.16
C VAL A 32 6.65 -22.07 -22.96
N GLN A 33 7.66 -22.36 -22.17
CA GLN A 33 7.99 -23.70 -21.71
C GLN A 33 7.71 -23.82 -20.22
N ILE A 34 6.75 -24.66 -19.86
CA ILE A 34 6.49 -25.02 -18.47
C ILE A 34 7.50 -26.08 -18.04
N CYS A 35 8.29 -25.74 -17.02
CA CYS A 35 9.27 -26.60 -16.38
C CYS A 35 8.68 -27.22 -15.12
N ARG A 36 9.18 -28.40 -14.75
CA ARG A 36 8.67 -29.13 -13.57
C ARG A 36 8.88 -28.38 -12.26
N ASN A 37 10.00 -27.68 -12.11
CA ASN A 37 10.34 -26.89 -10.94
C ASN A 37 11.44 -25.84 -11.24
N GLY A 38 11.78 -25.06 -10.22
CA GLY A 38 12.72 -23.95 -10.32
C GLY A 38 14.15 -24.34 -10.69
N HIS A 39 14.57 -25.59 -10.47
CA HIS A 39 15.92 -26.04 -10.87
C HIS A 39 16.11 -26.01 -12.39
N TYR A 40 15.07 -26.38 -13.14
CA TYR A 40 15.12 -26.43 -14.60
C TYR A 40 15.02 -25.04 -15.23
N VAL A 41 14.24 -24.15 -14.63
CA VAL A 41 14.18 -22.74 -15.05
C VAL A 41 15.54 -22.07 -14.79
N SER A 42 16.05 -22.18 -13.55
CA SER A 42 17.25 -21.44 -13.13
C SER A 42 18.52 -21.83 -13.92
N ARG A 43 18.67 -23.11 -14.30
CA ARG A 43 19.87 -23.58 -15.03
C ARG A 43 19.89 -23.20 -16.51
N ALA A 44 18.76 -22.80 -17.08
CA ALA A 44 18.62 -22.57 -18.51
C ALA A 44 18.36 -21.10 -18.86
N SER A 45 17.93 -20.28 -17.89
CA SER A 45 17.59 -18.87 -18.11
C SER A 45 18.79 -17.94 -18.01
N ASP A 46 18.84 -16.92 -18.86
CA ASP A 46 19.80 -15.81 -18.77
C ASP A 46 19.33 -14.68 -17.83
N TYR A 47 18.01 -14.56 -17.64
CA TYR A 47 17.38 -13.67 -16.68
C TYR A 47 16.23 -14.40 -15.98
N ILE A 48 16.25 -14.40 -14.64
CA ILE A 48 15.30 -15.13 -13.79
C ILE A 48 14.59 -14.11 -12.89
N ILE A 49 13.26 -14.14 -12.86
CA ILE A 49 12.45 -13.35 -11.91
C ILE A 49 11.71 -14.30 -10.98
N TYR A 50 11.97 -14.19 -9.68
CA TYR A 50 11.20 -14.88 -8.64
C TYR A 50 9.93 -14.06 -8.29
N SER A 51 8.78 -14.56 -8.73
CA SER A 51 7.46 -13.96 -8.50
C SER A 51 6.67 -14.76 -7.46
N VAL A 52 7.23 -14.92 -6.27
CA VAL A 52 6.64 -15.66 -5.14
C VAL A 52 6.25 -14.71 -4.01
N GLU A 53 5.46 -15.20 -3.06
CA GLU A 53 5.15 -14.43 -1.85
C GLU A 53 6.42 -14.07 -1.08
N ALA A 54 6.47 -12.85 -0.53
CA ALA A 54 7.65 -12.36 0.19
C ALA A 54 8.02 -13.24 1.40
N ALA A 55 7.05 -13.91 2.04
CA ALA A 55 7.30 -14.86 3.12
C ALA A 55 7.94 -16.19 2.65
N ALA A 56 7.78 -16.53 1.36
CA ALA A 56 8.33 -17.75 0.78
C ALA A 56 9.69 -17.54 0.11
N ILE A 57 10.12 -16.28 -0.10
CA ILE A 57 11.30 -15.96 -0.92
C ILE A 57 12.55 -16.67 -0.43
N ASP A 58 12.91 -16.57 0.86
CA ASP A 58 14.13 -17.20 1.40
C ASP A 58 14.16 -18.71 1.16
N ARG A 59 13.06 -19.42 1.43
CA ARG A 59 12.95 -20.87 1.18
C ARG A 59 13.09 -21.21 -0.29
N VAL A 60 12.44 -20.45 -1.17
CA VAL A 60 12.45 -20.69 -2.63
C VAL A 60 13.85 -20.45 -3.21
N ILE A 61 14.54 -19.39 -2.78
CA ILE A 61 15.91 -19.11 -3.22
C ILE A 61 16.88 -20.14 -2.66
N ALA A 62 16.74 -20.53 -1.39
CA ALA A 62 17.56 -21.61 -0.81
C ALA A 62 17.46 -22.90 -1.62
N GLN A 63 16.26 -23.23 -2.10
CA GLN A 63 16.02 -24.45 -2.87
C GLN A 63 16.54 -24.34 -4.31
N TYR A 64 16.19 -23.28 -5.03
CA TYR A 64 16.42 -23.22 -6.49
C TYR A 64 17.56 -22.31 -6.91
N GLY A 65 17.92 -21.31 -6.10
CA GLY A 65 18.96 -20.33 -6.39
C GLY A 65 20.35 -20.93 -6.67
N PRO A 66 20.80 -22.00 -5.97
CA PRO A 66 22.07 -22.66 -6.29
C PRO A 66 22.13 -23.31 -7.68
N SER A 67 20.99 -23.49 -8.36
CA SER A 67 20.94 -24.05 -9.73
C SER A 67 21.05 -22.98 -10.82
N THR A 68 21.21 -21.71 -10.45
CA THR A 68 21.29 -20.61 -11.42
C THR A 68 22.47 -20.78 -12.37
N LYS A 69 22.21 -20.53 -13.66
CA LYS A 69 23.22 -20.53 -14.72
C LYS A 69 24.33 -19.51 -14.43
N LEU A 70 25.58 -19.89 -14.71
CA LEU A 70 26.76 -19.03 -14.62
C LEU A 70 26.54 -17.70 -15.36
N GLY A 71 26.77 -16.57 -14.67
CA GLY A 71 26.65 -15.23 -15.25
C GLY A 71 25.23 -14.79 -15.58
N ALA A 72 24.20 -15.53 -15.13
CA ALA A 72 22.81 -15.11 -15.29
C ALA A 72 22.46 -13.93 -14.38
N ILE A 73 21.40 -13.23 -14.75
CA ILE A 73 20.81 -12.17 -13.94
C ILE A 73 19.65 -12.77 -13.14
N VAL A 74 19.58 -12.47 -11.85
CA VAL A 74 18.52 -12.89 -10.95
C VAL A 74 17.85 -11.66 -10.34
N GLY A 75 16.52 -11.65 -10.33
CA GLY A 75 15.73 -10.64 -9.66
C GLY A 75 14.53 -11.25 -8.96
N GLY A 76 13.89 -10.46 -8.11
CA GLY A 76 12.57 -10.76 -7.59
C GLY A 76 11.63 -9.59 -7.82
N GLN A 77 10.33 -9.90 -7.79
CA GLN A 77 9.24 -8.91 -7.92
C GLN A 77 8.44 -8.75 -6.63
N THR A 78 9.01 -9.13 -5.47
CA THR A 78 8.31 -9.00 -4.19
C THR A 78 8.07 -7.54 -3.84
N SER A 79 7.08 -7.24 -2.99
CA SER A 79 6.79 -5.85 -2.58
C SER A 79 7.75 -5.30 -1.51
N CYS A 80 8.69 -6.10 -1.01
CA CYS A 80 9.65 -5.71 0.03
C CYS A 80 11.03 -6.27 -0.33
N LYS A 81 12.05 -5.41 -0.44
CA LYS A 81 13.36 -5.78 -0.97
C LYS A 81 14.30 -6.30 0.10
N ALA A 82 14.21 -5.84 1.34
CA ALA A 82 15.06 -6.32 2.43
C ALA A 82 15.12 -7.86 2.58
N PRO A 83 13.98 -8.60 2.69
CA PRO A 83 14.02 -10.07 2.77
C PRO A 83 14.48 -10.72 1.45
N GLU A 84 14.13 -10.11 0.31
CA GLU A 84 14.50 -10.60 -1.03
C GLU A 84 16.03 -10.53 -1.25
N ILE A 85 16.63 -9.37 -0.97
CA ILE A 85 18.07 -9.16 -1.07
C ILE A 85 18.82 -10.04 -0.06
N THR A 86 18.32 -10.17 1.17
CA THR A 86 18.93 -11.06 2.17
C THR A 86 18.96 -12.51 1.70
N ALA A 87 17.86 -12.98 1.09
CA ALA A 87 17.79 -14.33 0.53
C ALA A 87 18.76 -14.51 -0.65
N PHE A 88 18.84 -13.51 -1.52
CA PHE A 88 19.76 -13.53 -2.66
C PHE A 88 21.23 -13.54 -2.25
N GLU A 89 21.62 -12.70 -1.29
CA GLU A 89 22.99 -12.67 -0.78
C GLU A 89 23.40 -13.98 -0.09
N ARG A 90 22.45 -14.64 0.57
CA ARG A 90 22.71 -15.88 1.31
C ARG A 90 22.85 -17.10 0.39
N HIS A 91 22.01 -17.19 -0.62
CA HIS A 91 21.78 -18.46 -1.33
C HIS A 91 22.19 -18.45 -2.80
N LEU A 92 22.35 -17.27 -3.43
CA LEU A 92 22.78 -17.21 -4.82
C LEU A 92 24.31 -17.35 -4.94
N PRO A 93 24.80 -18.03 -5.99
CA PRO A 93 26.23 -18.07 -6.30
C PRO A 93 26.86 -16.67 -6.46
N THR A 94 28.16 -16.55 -6.23
CA THR A 94 28.88 -15.27 -6.33
C THR A 94 29.12 -14.81 -7.77
N ASP A 95 28.93 -15.69 -8.74
CA ASP A 95 29.15 -15.48 -10.17
C ASP A 95 27.88 -15.08 -10.94
N VAL A 96 26.76 -14.84 -10.25
CA VAL A 96 25.53 -14.29 -10.82
C VAL A 96 25.38 -12.80 -10.51
N GLU A 97 24.58 -12.11 -11.31
CA GLU A 97 24.22 -10.70 -11.10
C GLU A 97 22.83 -10.56 -10.49
N ILE A 98 22.62 -9.58 -9.60
CA ILE A 98 21.35 -9.36 -8.91
C ILE A 98 20.73 -8.03 -9.38
N VAL A 99 19.64 -8.14 -10.16
CA VAL A 99 18.84 -7.00 -10.62
C VAL A 99 17.36 -7.31 -10.37
N SER A 100 16.83 -6.75 -9.28
CA SER A 100 15.41 -6.87 -8.92
C SER A 100 14.57 -5.79 -9.57
N CYS A 101 13.25 -6.02 -9.58
CA CYS A 101 12.30 -5.00 -9.97
C CYS A 101 11.08 -4.98 -9.04
N HIS A 102 10.27 -3.94 -9.13
CA HIS A 102 8.94 -3.91 -8.51
C HIS A 102 8.03 -2.99 -9.31
N SER A 103 7.00 -3.57 -9.91
CA SER A 103 5.97 -2.80 -10.59
C SER A 103 4.98 -2.24 -9.57
N LEU A 104 4.83 -0.92 -9.49
CA LEU A 104 4.02 -0.25 -8.46
C LEU A 104 2.53 -0.15 -8.83
N HIS A 105 1.97 -1.23 -9.37
CA HIS A 105 0.54 -1.36 -9.70
C HIS A 105 -0.01 -2.75 -9.38
N GLY A 106 -1.34 -2.83 -9.25
CA GLY A 106 -2.02 -4.12 -9.04
C GLY A 106 -2.11 -4.94 -10.33
N PRO A 107 -2.43 -6.25 -10.25
CA PRO A 107 -2.40 -7.17 -11.40
C PRO A 107 -3.35 -6.81 -12.53
N ASN A 108 -4.46 -6.13 -12.24
CA ASN A 108 -5.47 -5.74 -13.23
C ASN A 108 -5.28 -4.32 -13.78
N VAL A 109 -4.10 -3.71 -13.57
CA VAL A 109 -3.79 -2.36 -14.02
C VAL A 109 -2.81 -2.44 -15.18
N ASP A 110 -3.09 -1.67 -16.24
CA ASP A 110 -2.21 -1.53 -17.38
C ASP A 110 -0.85 -0.93 -16.94
N PRO A 111 0.28 -1.60 -17.21
CA PRO A 111 1.60 -1.15 -16.78
C PRO A 111 2.08 0.13 -17.49
N ARG A 112 1.45 0.52 -18.61
CA ARG A 112 1.86 1.69 -19.38
C ARG A 112 1.80 2.96 -18.53
N ASN A 113 2.89 3.72 -18.56
CA ASN A 113 3.11 4.92 -17.77
C ASN A 113 3.09 4.74 -16.25
N GLN A 114 2.94 3.51 -15.75
CA GLN A 114 3.07 3.21 -14.32
C GLN A 114 4.54 3.15 -13.92
N PRO A 115 4.91 3.50 -12.68
CA PRO A 115 6.26 3.35 -12.20
C PRO A 115 6.68 1.87 -12.11
N LEU A 116 7.85 1.54 -12.65
CA LEU A 116 8.52 0.25 -12.50
C LEU A 116 9.90 0.50 -11.90
N VAL A 117 10.08 0.09 -10.66
CA VAL A 117 11.36 0.27 -9.97
C VAL A 117 12.34 -0.81 -10.42
N ILE A 118 13.57 -0.42 -10.74
CA ILE A 118 14.70 -1.31 -11.09
C ILE A 118 15.80 -1.11 -10.06
N ILE A 119 16.31 -2.21 -9.51
CA ILE A 119 17.23 -2.22 -8.38
C ILE A 119 18.43 -3.10 -8.75
N GLY A 120 19.52 -2.46 -9.19
CA GLY A 120 20.81 -3.11 -9.37
C GLY A 120 21.54 -3.22 -8.03
N HIS A 121 21.51 -4.40 -7.42
CA HIS A 121 22.11 -4.62 -6.08
C HIS A 121 23.55 -5.11 -6.16
N ARG A 122 23.78 -6.22 -6.88
CA ARG A 122 25.10 -6.82 -7.14
C ARG A 122 25.20 -7.08 -8.64
N ALA A 123 25.29 -6.02 -9.42
CA ALA A 123 25.21 -6.09 -10.87
C ALA A 123 26.06 -5.01 -11.54
N SER A 124 26.56 -5.34 -12.73
CA SER A 124 27.17 -4.39 -13.65
C SER A 124 26.12 -3.48 -14.28
N ALA A 125 26.56 -2.33 -14.80
CA ALA A 125 25.70 -1.44 -15.58
C ALA A 125 25.12 -2.14 -16.83
N ALA A 126 25.86 -3.08 -17.42
CA ALA A 126 25.42 -3.85 -18.58
C ALA A 126 24.24 -4.78 -18.26
N ALA A 127 24.25 -5.41 -17.08
CA ALA A 127 23.13 -6.23 -16.62
C ALA A 127 21.88 -5.41 -16.34
N VAL A 128 22.04 -4.25 -15.68
CA VAL A 128 20.91 -3.32 -15.45
C VAL A 128 20.31 -2.88 -16.79
N ALA A 129 21.12 -2.45 -17.76
CA ALA A 129 20.66 -2.05 -19.09
C ALA A 129 19.96 -3.19 -19.85
N ARG A 130 20.42 -4.43 -19.68
CA ARG A 130 19.76 -5.62 -20.26
C ARG A 130 18.38 -5.81 -19.65
N VAL A 131 18.23 -5.71 -18.33
CA VAL A 131 16.93 -5.82 -17.65
C VAL A 131 16.00 -4.69 -18.08
N GLU A 132 16.49 -3.46 -18.20
CA GLU A 132 15.71 -2.34 -18.73
C GLU A 132 15.21 -2.62 -20.15
N THR A 133 16.07 -3.15 -21.01
CA THR A 133 15.69 -3.48 -22.38
C THR A 133 14.58 -4.52 -22.39
N VAL A 134 14.69 -5.58 -21.58
CA VAL A 134 13.67 -6.62 -21.45
C VAL A 134 12.34 -6.07 -20.93
N LEU A 135 12.38 -5.21 -19.90
CA LEU A 135 11.17 -4.68 -19.27
C LEU A 135 10.54 -3.50 -20.03
N SER A 136 11.26 -2.90 -21.00
CA SER A 136 10.77 -1.77 -21.81
C SER A 136 9.47 -2.05 -22.55
N VAL A 137 9.20 -3.32 -22.88
CA VAL A 137 7.97 -3.77 -23.55
C VAL A 137 6.70 -3.48 -22.75
N LEU A 138 6.82 -3.26 -21.43
CA LEU A 138 5.70 -2.92 -20.54
C LEU A 138 5.25 -1.46 -20.72
N GLY A 139 6.07 -0.61 -21.34
CA GLY A 139 5.79 0.83 -21.47
C GLY A 139 5.72 1.56 -20.13
N SER A 140 6.28 0.97 -19.08
CA SER A 140 6.35 1.55 -17.75
C SER A 140 7.41 2.66 -17.67
N LYS A 141 7.27 3.56 -16.70
CA LYS A 141 8.30 4.55 -16.37
C LYS A 141 9.32 3.90 -15.44
N HIS A 142 10.51 3.64 -15.94
CA HIS A 142 11.58 3.05 -15.13
C HIS A 142 12.07 4.06 -14.08
N VAL A 143 12.22 3.58 -12.85
CA VAL A 143 12.74 4.35 -11.72
C VAL A 143 13.87 3.55 -11.09
N HIS A 144 15.03 4.16 -10.89
CA HIS A 144 16.18 3.49 -10.28
C HIS A 144 16.25 3.84 -8.81
N LEU A 145 16.26 2.81 -7.97
CA LEU A 145 16.41 2.94 -6.52
C LEU A 145 17.34 1.84 -6.01
N THR A 146 18.02 2.11 -4.90
CA THR A 146 18.60 1.04 -4.08
C THR A 146 17.48 0.28 -3.36
N ALA A 147 17.77 -0.94 -2.89
CA ALA A 147 16.81 -1.72 -2.11
C ALA A 147 16.34 -0.99 -0.84
N LEU A 148 17.25 -0.25 -0.19
CA LEU A 148 16.94 0.55 0.99
C LEU A 148 16.01 1.74 0.67
N GLU A 149 16.31 2.49 -0.39
CA GLU A 149 15.45 3.61 -0.82
C GLU A 149 14.06 3.12 -1.23
N HIS A 150 13.99 2.01 -1.97
CA HIS A 150 12.73 1.37 -2.32
C HIS A 150 11.89 1.05 -1.07
N ASP A 151 12.47 0.35 -0.09
CA ASP A 151 11.73 -0.06 1.10
C ASP A 151 11.30 1.14 1.95
N ARG A 152 12.13 2.18 2.03
CA ARG A 152 11.77 3.44 2.68
C ARG A 152 10.59 4.13 1.98
N ILE A 153 10.67 4.32 0.67
CA ILE A 153 9.64 5.00 -0.12
C ILE A 153 8.31 4.23 -0.10
N THR A 154 8.36 2.90 -0.22
CA THR A 154 7.15 2.07 -0.14
C THR A 154 6.53 2.11 1.25
N ALA A 155 7.33 2.14 2.32
CA ALA A 155 6.81 2.34 3.67
C ALA A 155 6.14 3.73 3.81
N ASP A 156 6.82 4.80 3.40
CA ASP A 156 6.34 6.18 3.53
C ASP A 156 5.03 6.43 2.77
N THR A 157 4.83 5.73 1.64
CA THR A 157 3.64 5.89 0.80
C THR A 157 2.49 4.93 1.17
N GLN A 158 2.75 3.82 1.87
CA GLN A 158 1.76 2.75 2.04
C GLN A 158 1.51 2.33 3.49
N ALA A 159 2.52 2.34 4.37
CA ALA A 159 2.44 1.69 5.68
C ALA A 159 1.38 2.34 6.58
N VAL A 160 1.45 3.67 6.76
CA VAL A 160 0.48 4.41 7.60
C VAL A 160 -0.91 4.39 6.98
N THR A 161 -1.00 4.55 5.65
CA THR A 161 -2.26 4.46 4.89
C THR A 161 -2.96 3.12 5.15
N HIS A 162 -2.26 2.00 4.96
CA HIS A 162 -2.82 0.67 5.20
C HIS A 162 -3.19 0.47 6.68
N ALA A 163 -2.32 0.87 7.61
CA ALA A 163 -2.59 0.74 9.04
C ALA A 163 -3.86 1.51 9.47
N ALA A 164 -4.08 2.72 8.94
CA ALA A 164 -5.28 3.50 9.20
C ALA A 164 -6.55 2.75 8.74
N PHE A 165 -6.60 2.28 7.49
CA PHE A 165 -7.80 1.63 6.95
C PHE A 165 -8.07 0.24 7.54
N LEU A 166 -7.02 -0.53 7.83
CA LEU A 166 -7.15 -1.78 8.58
C LEU A 166 -7.66 -1.53 10.00
N SER A 167 -7.28 -0.41 10.61
CA SER A 167 -7.78 -0.03 11.94
C SER A 167 -9.25 0.40 11.88
N MET A 168 -9.66 1.16 10.86
CA MET A 168 -11.06 1.53 10.64
C MET A 168 -11.96 0.31 10.46
N GLY A 169 -11.60 -0.60 9.56
CA GLY A 169 -12.40 -1.80 9.31
C GLY A 169 -12.52 -2.67 10.56
N LYS A 170 -11.42 -2.81 11.33
CA LYS A 170 -11.48 -3.57 12.58
C LYS A 170 -12.34 -2.90 13.64
N ALA A 171 -12.32 -1.56 13.74
CA ALA A 171 -13.17 -0.81 14.67
C ALA A 171 -14.66 -0.92 14.33
N TRP A 172 -15.01 -0.76 13.05
CA TRP A 172 -16.39 -0.92 12.59
C TRP A 172 -16.90 -2.36 12.76
N HIS A 173 -16.05 -3.36 12.53
CA HIS A 173 -16.38 -4.74 12.83
C HIS A 173 -16.58 -4.98 14.35
N ALA A 174 -15.72 -4.43 15.21
CA ALA A 174 -15.87 -4.56 16.66
C ALA A 174 -17.19 -3.97 17.17
N ASN A 175 -17.62 -2.86 16.57
CA ASN A 175 -18.91 -2.23 16.85
C ASN A 175 -20.09 -2.82 16.06
N THR A 176 -19.87 -3.89 15.27
CA THR A 176 -20.89 -4.56 14.44
C THR A 176 -21.68 -3.61 13.54
N GLN A 177 -21.00 -2.63 12.94
CA GLN A 177 -21.64 -1.55 12.20
C GLN A 177 -21.14 -1.44 10.75
N PHE A 178 -22.06 -1.00 9.89
CA PHE A 178 -21.76 -0.57 8.53
C PHE A 178 -21.85 0.96 8.48
N PRO A 179 -20.72 1.70 8.43
CA PRO A 179 -20.75 3.16 8.60
C PRO A 179 -21.64 3.87 7.57
N TRP A 180 -21.71 3.39 6.32
CA TRP A 180 -22.58 3.96 5.28
C TRP A 180 -24.09 3.73 5.50
N GLU A 181 -24.48 2.92 6.49
CA GLU A 181 -25.88 2.74 6.91
C GLU A 181 -26.24 3.68 8.08
N MET A 182 -25.30 4.53 8.52
CA MET A 182 -25.46 5.42 9.68
C MET A 182 -25.47 6.89 9.25
N SER A 183 -26.31 7.70 9.90
CA SER A 183 -26.41 9.15 9.61
C SER A 183 -25.14 9.96 9.92
N ARG A 184 -24.22 9.41 10.74
CA ARG A 184 -23.00 10.11 11.18
C ARG A 184 -21.78 9.92 10.28
N TYR A 185 -21.82 9.05 9.28
CA TYR A 185 -20.73 8.85 8.31
C TYR A 185 -21.17 9.26 6.91
N VAL A 186 -21.61 10.50 6.78
CA VAL A 186 -22.08 11.12 5.54
C VAL A 186 -21.07 12.18 5.09
N GLY A 187 -20.80 12.23 3.78
CA GLY A 187 -19.94 13.25 3.17
C GLY A 187 -18.76 12.66 2.39
N GLY A 188 -18.10 13.51 1.60
CA GLY A 188 -17.05 13.07 0.67
C GLY A 188 -15.85 12.40 1.35
N VAL A 189 -15.39 12.93 2.48
CA VAL A 189 -14.26 12.36 3.23
C VAL A 189 -14.60 10.97 3.79
N GLU A 190 -15.81 10.81 4.34
CA GLU A 190 -16.25 9.52 4.90
C GLU A 190 -16.45 8.47 3.81
N ASN A 191 -17.01 8.86 2.66
CA ASN A 191 -17.12 8.00 1.49
C ASN A 191 -15.75 7.48 1.04
N VAL A 192 -14.75 8.35 0.96
CA VAL A 192 -13.38 7.92 0.60
C VAL A 192 -12.84 6.91 1.60
N LYS A 193 -13.00 7.15 2.91
CA LYS A 193 -12.53 6.23 3.95
C LYS A 193 -13.14 4.85 3.81
N ILE A 194 -14.46 4.82 3.63
CA ILE A 194 -15.24 3.58 3.48
C ILE A 194 -14.82 2.81 2.23
N ASN A 195 -14.72 3.48 1.08
CA ASN A 195 -14.37 2.84 -0.19
C ASN A 195 -12.94 2.27 -0.14
N ILE A 196 -11.98 2.99 0.43
CA ILE A 196 -10.60 2.49 0.54
C ILE A 196 -10.52 1.32 1.51
N MET A 197 -11.20 1.40 2.66
CA MET A 197 -11.27 0.29 3.63
C MET A 197 -11.81 -0.98 2.97
N LEU A 198 -12.95 -0.90 2.28
CA LEU A 198 -13.56 -2.05 1.60
C LEU A 198 -12.66 -2.59 0.49
N ARG A 199 -11.99 -1.71 -0.26
CA ARG A 199 -11.00 -2.11 -1.27
C ARG A 199 -9.83 -2.89 -0.66
N ILE A 200 -9.36 -2.52 0.53
CA ILE A 200 -8.28 -3.23 1.22
C ILE A 200 -8.76 -4.61 1.67
N TYR A 201 -9.91 -4.67 2.35
CA TYR A 201 -10.47 -5.93 2.83
C TYR A 201 -10.97 -6.85 1.71
N SER A 202 -11.17 -6.36 0.48
CA SER A 202 -11.50 -7.20 -0.66
C SER A 202 -10.29 -7.92 -1.28
N GLN A 203 -9.07 -7.66 -0.79
CA GLN A 203 -7.83 -8.30 -1.28
C GLN A 203 -7.35 -9.40 -0.32
N LYS A 204 -6.27 -10.08 -0.71
CA LYS A 204 -5.64 -11.14 0.11
C LYS A 204 -4.79 -10.53 1.23
N TRP A 205 -4.94 -11.06 2.45
CA TRP A 205 -4.28 -10.56 3.66
C TRP A 205 -2.74 -10.52 3.54
N HIS A 206 -2.14 -11.50 2.85
CA HIS A 206 -0.68 -11.68 2.78
C HIS A 206 0.02 -10.54 2.01
N VAL A 207 -0.71 -9.83 1.14
CA VAL A 207 -0.20 -8.64 0.44
C VAL A 207 0.12 -7.52 1.44
N TYR A 208 -0.78 -7.27 2.39
CA TYR A 208 -0.60 -6.24 3.41
C TYR A 208 0.33 -6.69 4.53
N ALA A 209 0.22 -7.95 4.97
CA ALA A 209 1.11 -8.52 5.98
C ALA A 209 2.57 -8.52 5.52
N GLY A 210 2.82 -8.91 4.27
CA GLY A 210 4.17 -8.96 3.70
C GLY A 210 4.88 -7.61 3.78
N LEU A 211 4.22 -6.54 3.36
CA LEU A 211 4.77 -5.19 3.50
C LEU A 211 4.92 -4.78 4.97
N ALA A 212 3.85 -4.91 5.77
CA ALA A 212 3.83 -4.41 7.14
C ALA A 212 4.87 -5.10 8.04
N ILE A 213 5.01 -6.42 7.92
CA ILE A 213 5.87 -7.24 8.79
C ILE A 213 7.31 -7.29 8.28
N LEU A 214 7.53 -7.42 6.97
CA LEU A 214 8.87 -7.69 6.43
C LEU A 214 9.66 -6.41 6.12
N ASN A 215 9.00 -5.26 5.96
CA ASN A 215 9.69 -3.99 5.71
C ASN A 215 10.05 -3.31 7.04
N PRO A 216 11.36 -3.14 7.37
CA PRO A 216 11.79 -2.54 8.62
C PRO A 216 11.30 -1.10 8.84
N GLU A 217 11.20 -0.30 7.76
CA GLU A 217 10.70 1.07 7.84
C GLU A 217 9.18 1.08 8.09
N ALA A 218 8.43 0.16 7.49
CA ALA A 218 7.00 0.02 7.76
C ALA A 218 6.73 -0.35 9.24
N ARG A 219 7.54 -1.22 9.84
CA ARG A 219 7.41 -1.60 11.26
C ARG A 219 7.54 -0.38 12.19
N LYS A 220 8.51 0.51 11.92
CA LYS A 220 8.70 1.75 12.66
C LYS A 220 7.49 2.66 12.50
N GLN A 221 7.01 2.83 11.27
CA GLN A 221 5.87 3.68 10.95
C GLN A 221 4.56 3.22 11.60
N ILE A 222 4.25 1.93 11.52
CA ILE A 222 3.02 1.37 12.10
C ILE A 222 3.06 1.49 13.63
N SER A 223 4.22 1.25 14.24
CA SER A 223 4.41 1.43 15.68
C SER A 223 4.21 2.88 16.10
N GLN A 224 4.76 3.84 15.35
CA GLN A 224 4.56 5.26 15.61
C GLN A 224 3.12 5.69 15.36
N PHE A 225 2.48 5.19 14.30
CA PHE A 225 1.07 5.49 14.02
C PHE A 225 0.17 5.08 15.18
N ALA A 226 0.35 3.87 15.74
CA ALA A 226 -0.41 3.45 16.91
C ALA A 226 -0.19 4.36 18.13
N ARG A 227 1.04 4.87 18.34
CA ARG A 227 1.33 5.87 19.38
C ARG A 227 0.64 7.21 19.10
N SER A 228 0.72 7.71 17.86
CA SER A 228 0.07 8.96 17.44
C SER A 228 -1.45 8.90 17.62
N VAL A 229 -2.10 7.81 17.21
CA VAL A 229 -3.53 7.59 17.47
C VAL A 229 -3.82 7.62 18.98
N THR A 230 -3.04 6.86 19.76
CA THR A 230 -3.25 6.75 21.22
C THR A 230 -3.06 8.10 21.93
N ASP A 231 -2.02 8.85 21.60
CA ASP A 231 -1.71 10.14 22.23
C ASP A 231 -2.78 11.18 21.90
N LEU A 232 -3.19 11.29 20.65
CA LEU A 232 -4.25 12.22 20.24
C LEU A 232 -5.58 11.86 20.91
N TYR A 233 -5.94 10.56 20.92
CA TYR A 233 -7.17 10.10 21.57
C TYR A 233 -7.18 10.38 23.08
N LYS A 234 -6.04 10.26 23.78
CA LYS A 234 -5.93 10.65 25.19
C LYS A 234 -6.20 12.14 25.40
N LEU A 235 -5.62 13.01 24.57
CA LEU A 235 -5.86 14.46 24.65
C LEU A 235 -7.34 14.80 24.40
N MET A 236 -7.99 14.10 23.46
CA MET A 236 -9.43 14.21 23.21
C MET A 236 -10.24 13.79 24.44
N LEU A 237 -9.90 12.66 25.06
CA LEU A 237 -10.59 12.10 26.23
C LEU A 237 -10.45 13.00 27.48
N GLU A 238 -9.27 13.57 27.69
CA GLU A 238 -8.99 14.52 28.77
C GLU A 238 -9.66 15.89 28.57
N GLY A 239 -10.20 16.15 27.37
CA GLY A 239 -10.74 17.45 27.00
C GLY A 239 -9.67 18.55 26.86
N ASN A 240 -8.40 18.17 26.66
CA ASN A 240 -7.28 19.09 26.60
C ASN A 240 -7.14 19.73 25.20
N ALA A 241 -8.10 20.59 24.86
CA ALA A 241 -8.19 21.24 23.55
C ALA A 241 -6.94 22.04 23.17
N ALA A 242 -6.31 22.71 24.15
CA ALA A 242 -5.11 23.51 23.92
C ALA A 242 -3.92 22.63 23.51
N ALA A 243 -3.66 21.54 24.23
CA ALA A 243 -2.57 20.62 23.90
C ALA A 243 -2.83 19.85 22.59
N LEU A 244 -4.09 19.43 22.36
CA LEU A 244 -4.48 18.78 21.10
C LEU A 244 -4.21 19.70 19.90
N ARG A 245 -4.68 20.95 19.97
CA ARG A 245 -4.46 21.95 18.93
C ARG A 245 -2.98 22.23 18.70
N ALA A 246 -2.21 22.44 19.76
CA ALA A 246 -0.77 22.69 19.66
C ALA A 246 -0.04 21.55 18.96
N ARG A 247 -0.35 20.29 19.32
CA ARG A 247 0.26 19.11 18.70
C ARG A 247 -0.09 18.99 17.21
N VAL A 248 -1.36 19.15 16.86
CA VAL A 248 -1.84 19.03 15.48
C VAL A 248 -1.28 20.15 14.59
N LEU A 249 -1.19 21.39 15.09
CA LEU A 249 -0.59 22.49 14.34
C LEU A 249 0.93 22.33 14.17
N ALA A 250 1.65 21.86 15.19
CA ALA A 250 3.07 21.53 15.06
C ALA A 250 3.31 20.41 14.03
N ALA A 251 2.40 19.43 13.97
CA ALA A 251 2.43 18.40 12.95
C ALA A 251 2.16 18.96 11.54
N LYS A 252 1.15 19.85 11.40
CA LYS A 252 0.87 20.58 10.16
C LYS A 252 2.11 21.28 9.65
N GLU A 253 2.78 22.08 10.47
CA GLU A 253 3.96 22.85 10.05
C GLU A 253 5.11 21.98 9.56
N LYS A 254 5.37 20.84 10.24
CA LYS A 254 6.43 19.91 9.83
C LYS A 254 6.15 19.25 8.48
N VAL A 255 4.92 18.78 8.28
CA VAL A 255 4.52 17.99 7.10
C VAL A 255 4.20 18.89 5.90
N PHE A 256 3.42 19.95 6.14
CA PHE A 256 2.85 20.80 5.10
C PHE A 256 3.50 22.19 5.00
N GLY A 257 4.43 22.53 5.89
CA GLY A 257 5.05 23.85 5.93
C GLY A 257 4.23 24.90 6.69
N HIS A 258 4.82 26.08 6.85
CA HIS A 258 4.14 27.23 7.46
C HIS A 258 3.25 27.91 6.43
N ASP A 259 2.25 28.68 6.88
CA ASP A 259 1.30 29.37 5.98
C ASP A 259 2.00 30.34 4.99
N GLY A 260 3.17 30.89 5.35
CA GLY A 260 3.99 31.74 4.47
C GLY A 260 4.98 30.99 3.57
N SER A 261 5.16 29.68 3.77
CA SER A 261 6.07 28.82 2.99
C SER A 261 5.55 27.38 2.94
N PRO A 262 4.37 27.16 2.32
CA PRO A 262 3.78 25.83 2.26
C PRO A 262 4.63 24.88 1.42
N LYS A 263 4.61 23.59 1.79
CA LYS A 263 5.26 22.49 1.08
C LYS A 263 4.33 21.80 0.06
N TRP A 264 3.02 22.03 0.14
CA TRP A 264 2.07 21.55 -0.86
C TRP A 264 2.10 22.43 -2.12
N ALA A 265 1.64 21.87 -3.24
CA ALA A 265 1.53 22.60 -4.50
C ALA A 265 0.36 23.61 -4.48
N ASP A 266 0.43 24.61 -5.36
CA ASP A 266 -0.64 25.61 -5.51
C ASP A 266 -1.98 24.96 -5.84
N ARG A 267 -1.98 23.99 -6.75
CA ARG A 267 -3.17 23.18 -7.08
C ARG A 267 -3.31 22.04 -6.08
N PRO A 268 -4.47 21.90 -5.39
CA PRO A 268 -4.73 20.77 -4.50
C PRO A 268 -4.63 19.43 -5.21
N LEU A 269 -4.18 18.40 -4.49
CA LEU A 269 -4.12 17.02 -5.02
C LEU A 269 -5.48 16.46 -5.41
N LEU A 270 -6.57 16.98 -4.83
CA LEU A 270 -7.93 16.53 -5.09
C LEU A 270 -8.89 17.70 -5.21
N ASN A 271 -9.86 17.55 -6.11
CA ASN A 271 -11.05 18.39 -6.11
C ASN A 271 -12.06 17.84 -5.07
N PRO A 272 -12.47 18.63 -4.06
CA PRO A 272 -13.46 18.20 -3.06
C PRO A 272 -14.79 17.74 -3.66
N ASP A 273 -15.24 18.37 -4.75
CA ASP A 273 -16.49 18.02 -5.45
C ASP A 273 -16.47 16.61 -6.06
N LEU A 274 -15.28 16.04 -6.23
CA LEU A 274 -15.09 14.67 -6.68
C LEU A 274 -15.44 13.67 -5.57
N LEU A 275 -15.17 14.02 -4.31
CA LEU A 275 -15.30 13.12 -3.16
C LEU A 275 -16.78 12.87 -2.81
N GLU A 276 -17.65 13.86 -3.03
CA GLU A 276 -19.09 13.75 -2.76
C GLU A 276 -19.82 12.75 -3.68
N ARG A 277 -19.23 12.39 -4.82
CA ARG A 277 -19.89 11.59 -5.87
C ARG A 277 -19.95 10.09 -5.58
N PHE A 278 -19.19 9.59 -4.61
CA PHE A 278 -18.92 8.15 -4.43
C PHE A 278 -19.47 7.57 -3.11
N SER A 279 -20.75 7.79 -2.83
CA SER A 279 -21.44 7.21 -1.67
C SER A 279 -21.89 5.77 -1.90
N LEU A 280 -21.77 4.91 -0.87
CA LEU A 280 -22.41 3.59 -0.83
C LEU A 280 -23.84 3.61 -0.27
N GLY A 281 -24.20 4.63 0.53
CA GLY A 281 -25.57 4.85 0.98
C GLY A 281 -26.43 5.47 -0.13
N LYS A 282 -27.73 5.16 -0.16
CA LYS A 282 -28.67 5.78 -1.11
C LYS A 282 -28.86 7.26 -0.73
N LYS A 283 -28.87 8.16 -1.72
CA LYS A 283 -29.14 9.59 -1.50
C LYS A 283 -30.49 9.85 -0.83
N GLU A 284 -31.48 8.98 -1.08
CA GLU A 284 -32.82 9.06 -0.48
C GLU A 284 -32.82 8.75 1.02
N ASP A 285 -31.82 8.01 1.53
CA ASP A 285 -31.66 7.68 2.94
C ASP A 285 -30.83 8.72 3.71
N GLN A 286 -30.21 9.69 3.02
CA GLN A 286 -29.41 10.78 3.59
C GLN A 286 -30.28 12.01 3.88
N THR A 287 -31.17 11.89 4.87
CA THR A 287 -32.08 12.97 5.28
C THR A 287 -31.46 13.93 6.30
N GLU A 288 -30.37 13.54 6.96
CA GLU A 288 -29.65 14.39 7.91
C GLU A 288 -28.49 15.16 7.25
N PRO A 289 -28.26 16.42 7.66
CA PRO A 289 -27.12 17.20 7.18
C PRO A 289 -25.79 16.54 7.57
N GLN A 290 -24.76 16.79 6.75
CA GLN A 290 -23.39 16.36 7.05
C GLN A 290 -22.97 16.87 8.44
N ARG A 291 -22.55 15.94 9.30
CA ARG A 291 -22.03 16.27 10.63
C ARG A 291 -20.52 16.47 10.59
N ALA A 292 -20.04 17.36 11.44
CA ALA A 292 -18.61 17.51 11.70
C ALA A 292 -18.04 16.20 12.28
N ASN A 293 -16.81 15.86 11.90
CA ASN A 293 -16.13 14.65 12.34
C ASN A 293 -14.73 15.03 12.82
N ASN A 294 -14.30 14.45 13.95
CA ASN A 294 -13.01 14.76 14.55
C ASN A 294 -11.80 14.33 13.69
N HIS A 295 -12.03 13.42 12.75
CA HIS A 295 -11.05 12.89 11.83
C HIS A 295 -9.77 12.38 12.50
N LEU A 296 -9.88 11.70 13.65
CA LEU A 296 -8.74 11.14 14.40
C LEU A 296 -7.77 10.36 13.51
N SER A 297 -8.29 9.60 12.54
CA SER A 297 -7.48 8.87 11.55
C SER A 297 -6.58 9.76 10.69
N LEU A 298 -7.07 10.92 10.23
CA LEU A 298 -6.29 11.89 9.44
C LEU A 298 -5.31 12.65 10.34
N LEU A 299 -5.76 13.09 11.51
CA LEU A 299 -4.91 13.78 12.49
C LEU A 299 -3.73 12.90 12.92
N ALA A 300 -3.99 11.63 13.22
CA ALA A 300 -2.96 10.68 13.65
C ALA A 300 -1.98 10.32 12.54
N MET A 301 -2.43 10.29 11.28
CA MET A 301 -1.52 10.09 10.14
C MET A 301 -0.54 11.26 10.02
N VAL A 302 -1.04 12.50 10.05
CA VAL A 302 -0.19 13.70 9.93
C VAL A 302 0.73 13.83 11.14
N ASP A 303 0.25 13.54 12.35
CA ASP A 303 1.11 13.46 13.54
C ASP A 303 2.19 12.39 13.37
N CYS A 304 1.85 11.19 12.91
CA CYS A 304 2.82 10.11 12.68
C CYS A 304 3.94 10.54 11.72
N TRP A 305 3.59 11.12 10.58
CA TRP A 305 4.57 11.66 9.63
C TRP A 305 5.45 12.74 10.27
N ALA A 306 4.86 13.65 11.03
CA ALA A 306 5.59 14.70 11.73
C ALA A 306 6.57 14.16 12.80
N GLN A 307 6.19 13.10 13.52
CA GLN A 307 7.06 12.47 14.52
C GLN A 307 8.23 11.72 13.88
N LEU A 308 8.06 11.22 12.65
CA LEU A 308 9.10 10.49 11.92
C LEU A 308 9.91 11.37 10.97
N GLY A 309 9.57 12.65 10.85
CA GLY A 309 10.20 13.56 9.89
C GLY A 309 9.93 13.18 8.44
N ILE A 310 8.79 12.53 8.17
CA ILE A 310 8.37 12.14 6.82
C ILE A 310 7.61 13.31 6.20
N VAL A 311 8.02 13.72 5.01
CA VAL A 311 7.28 14.66 4.15
C VAL A 311 6.72 13.86 2.97
N PRO A 312 5.41 13.55 2.94
CA PRO A 312 4.78 12.70 1.92
C PRO A 312 5.06 13.14 0.47
N TYR A 313 5.22 14.43 0.24
CA TYR A 313 5.45 15.01 -1.10
C TYR A 313 6.82 14.64 -1.69
N ASP A 314 7.82 14.33 -0.86
CA ASP A 314 9.18 14.00 -1.33
C ASP A 314 9.21 12.63 -2.03
N HIS A 315 8.20 11.78 -1.81
CA HIS A 315 8.15 10.40 -2.29
C HIS A 315 7.09 10.16 -3.37
N MET A 316 6.64 11.24 -4.03
CA MET A 316 5.60 11.19 -5.07
C MET A 316 5.99 10.41 -6.33
N ILE A 317 7.28 10.15 -6.54
CA ILE A 317 7.78 9.34 -7.68
C ILE A 317 7.24 7.90 -7.68
N CYS A 318 6.97 7.35 -6.51
CA CYS A 318 6.42 6.01 -6.31
C CYS A 318 5.02 6.04 -5.70
N SER A 319 4.34 7.19 -5.73
CA SER A 319 3.00 7.32 -5.17
C SER A 319 2.02 6.42 -5.90
N THR A 320 1.28 5.62 -5.14
CA THR A 320 0.11 4.91 -5.67
C THR A 320 -1.09 5.87 -5.77
N PRO A 321 -2.10 5.60 -6.60
CA PRO A 321 -3.26 6.47 -6.66
C PRO A 321 -4.05 6.47 -5.33
N LEU A 322 -3.97 5.38 -4.54
CA LEU A 322 -4.53 5.32 -3.19
C LEU A 322 -3.83 6.28 -2.23
N PHE A 323 -2.49 6.33 -2.28
CA PHE A 323 -1.72 7.27 -1.48
C PHE A 323 -2.03 8.72 -1.86
N ARG A 324 -2.11 9.04 -3.16
CA ARG A 324 -2.47 10.40 -3.62
C ARG A 324 -3.85 10.82 -3.15
N LEU A 325 -4.83 9.92 -3.26
CA LEU A 325 -6.19 10.15 -2.76
C LEU A 325 -6.18 10.41 -1.25
N TRP A 326 -5.45 9.59 -0.49
CA TRP A 326 -5.44 9.75 0.97
C TRP A 326 -4.67 10.99 1.43
N LEU A 327 -3.52 11.28 0.82
CA LEU A 327 -2.75 12.51 1.04
C LEU A 327 -3.57 13.74 0.67
N GLY A 328 -4.31 13.72 -0.43
CA GLY A 328 -5.17 14.83 -0.84
C GLY A 328 -6.33 15.08 0.11
N VAL A 329 -6.91 14.03 0.73
CA VAL A 329 -7.93 14.19 1.77
C VAL A 329 -7.33 14.82 3.03
N ALA A 330 -6.13 14.40 3.43
CA ALA A 330 -5.42 15.04 4.54
C ALA A 330 -5.07 16.50 4.22
N GLU A 331 -4.57 16.78 3.02
CA GLU A 331 -4.31 18.14 2.55
C GLU A 331 -5.58 19.00 2.62
N HIS A 332 -6.71 18.49 2.13
CA HIS A 332 -7.99 19.23 2.17
C HIS A 332 -8.37 19.66 3.60
N LEU A 333 -8.26 18.76 4.58
CA LEU A 333 -8.53 19.06 5.98
C LEU A 333 -7.55 20.09 6.54
N PHE A 334 -6.25 19.91 6.32
CA PHE A 334 -5.20 20.74 6.92
C PHE A 334 -4.99 22.09 6.22
N ARG A 335 -5.44 22.22 4.97
CA ARG A 335 -5.41 23.45 4.18
C ARG A 335 -6.54 24.41 4.57
N SER A 336 -7.67 23.89 5.06
CA SER A 336 -8.77 24.71 5.57
C SER A 336 -8.68 24.90 7.08
N ARG A 337 -8.40 26.13 7.52
CA ARG A 337 -8.37 26.48 8.95
C ARG A 337 -9.72 26.23 9.63
N GLU A 338 -10.82 26.50 8.92
CA GLU A 338 -12.17 26.31 9.44
C GLU A 338 -12.48 24.82 9.68
N LEU A 339 -12.21 23.96 8.69
CA LEU A 339 -12.44 22.51 8.81
C LEU A 339 -11.55 21.90 9.90
N LEU A 340 -10.29 22.33 9.98
CA LEU A 340 -9.38 21.83 11.01
C LEU A 340 -9.81 22.27 12.41
N ASP A 341 -10.20 23.54 12.58
CA ASP A 341 -10.67 24.04 13.88
C ASP A 341 -11.99 23.35 14.29
N ASP A 342 -12.89 23.08 13.35
CA ASP A 342 -14.12 22.32 13.58
C ASP A 342 -13.85 20.86 13.98
N ALA A 343 -12.93 20.19 13.27
CA ALA A 343 -12.51 18.83 13.62
C ALA A 343 -11.90 18.76 15.04
N LEU A 344 -11.02 19.71 15.40
CA LEU A 344 -10.41 19.78 16.72
C LEU A 344 -11.42 20.07 17.83
N ARG A 345 -12.40 20.96 17.58
CA ARG A 345 -13.51 21.22 18.50
C ARG A 345 -14.35 19.96 18.70
N THR A 346 -14.77 19.34 17.59
CA THR A 346 -15.56 18.09 17.58
C THR A 346 -14.84 16.99 18.34
N ALA A 347 -13.51 16.90 18.23
CA ALA A 347 -12.69 15.90 18.91
C ALA A 347 -12.82 15.95 20.45
N VAL A 348 -13.03 17.15 21.00
CA VAL A 348 -13.10 17.41 22.43
C VAL A 348 -14.55 17.47 22.92
N GLU A 349 -15.40 18.22 22.22
CA GLU A 349 -16.74 18.59 22.67
C GLU A 349 -17.84 17.62 22.22
N ASP A 350 -17.66 16.92 21.11
CA ASP A 350 -18.64 15.95 20.58
C ASP A 350 -18.23 14.51 20.93
N HIS A 351 -19.08 13.84 21.70
CA HIS A 351 -18.85 12.47 22.15
C HIS A 351 -19.41 11.40 21.20
N THR A 352 -20.07 11.79 20.10
CA THR A 352 -20.73 10.90 19.14
C THR A 352 -19.79 9.84 18.57
N TYR A 353 -18.53 10.21 18.28
CA TYR A 353 -17.54 9.31 17.69
C TYR A 353 -16.64 8.62 18.71
N ARG A 354 -16.73 8.97 20.01
CA ARG A 354 -15.73 8.56 21.02
C ARG A 354 -15.64 7.04 21.20
N SER A 355 -16.77 6.33 21.08
CA SER A 355 -16.78 4.86 21.10
C SER A 355 -16.12 4.25 19.86
N ASP A 356 -16.29 4.86 18.69
CA ASP A 356 -15.67 4.42 17.44
C ASP A 356 -14.15 4.70 17.48
N ASP A 357 -13.75 5.84 18.03
CA ASP A 357 -12.34 6.23 18.20
C ASP A 357 -11.60 5.34 19.22
N LEU A 358 -12.29 4.86 20.24
CA LEU A 358 -11.74 3.88 21.19
C LEU A 358 -11.38 2.57 20.48
N GLU A 359 -12.33 2.01 19.73
CA GLU A 359 -12.12 0.78 18.97
C GLU A 359 -11.06 0.98 17.87
N PHE A 360 -11.02 2.16 17.24
CA PHE A 360 -9.97 2.53 16.30
C PHE A 360 -8.58 2.54 16.95
N THR A 361 -8.47 3.10 18.16
CA THR A 361 -7.23 3.11 18.95
C THR A 361 -6.79 1.69 19.32
N PHE A 362 -7.71 0.83 19.75
CA PHE A 362 -7.43 -0.58 20.04
C PHE A 362 -7.00 -1.35 18.80
N ALA A 363 -7.66 -1.12 17.67
CA ALA A 363 -7.31 -1.73 16.41
C ALA A 363 -5.89 -1.34 15.96
N ALA A 364 -5.55 -0.05 16.01
CA ALA A 364 -4.24 0.46 15.63
C ALA A 364 -3.11 -0.19 16.45
N ARG A 365 -3.28 -0.28 17.78
CA ARG A 365 -2.32 -0.99 18.65
C ARG A 365 -2.24 -2.48 18.32
N GLY A 366 -3.36 -3.15 18.11
CA GLY A 366 -3.37 -4.58 17.79
C GLY A 366 -2.66 -4.90 16.46
N TRP A 367 -2.77 -4.03 15.45
CA TRP A 367 -2.00 -4.17 14.21
C TRP A 367 -0.50 -3.92 14.44
N ALA A 368 -0.14 -2.89 15.21
CA ALA A 368 1.25 -2.61 15.56
C ALA A 368 1.91 -3.75 16.35
N GLU A 369 1.19 -4.37 17.28
CA GLU A 369 1.66 -5.53 18.04
C GLU A 369 1.94 -6.72 17.10
N CYS A 370 1.00 -7.06 16.21
CA CYS A 370 1.19 -8.13 15.21
C CYS A 370 2.45 -7.90 14.36
N VAL A 371 2.68 -6.66 13.95
CA VAL A 371 3.83 -6.24 13.13
C VAL A 371 5.13 -6.28 13.91
N SER A 372 5.12 -5.81 15.16
CA SER A 372 6.29 -5.80 16.01
C SER A 372 6.80 -7.21 16.31
N LEU A 373 5.88 -8.16 16.51
CA LEU A 373 6.18 -9.56 16.81
C LEU A 373 6.42 -10.42 15.55
N GLY A 374 6.04 -9.92 14.37
CA GLY A 374 6.16 -10.65 13.11
C GLY A 374 5.20 -11.85 12.99
N HIS A 375 4.04 -11.79 13.67
CA HIS A 375 3.09 -12.89 13.74
C HIS A 375 2.13 -12.91 12.53
N PHE A 376 2.53 -13.59 11.45
CA PHE A 376 1.71 -13.73 10.24
C PHE A 376 0.35 -14.40 10.51
N GLU A 377 0.29 -15.44 11.33
CA GLU A 377 -0.98 -16.13 11.65
C GLU A 377 -1.95 -15.25 12.44
N THR A 378 -1.44 -14.49 13.42
CA THR A 378 -2.28 -13.54 14.16
C THR A 378 -2.80 -12.44 13.23
N TRP A 379 -1.96 -11.93 12.33
CA TRP A 379 -2.37 -10.97 11.31
C TRP A 379 -3.48 -11.55 10.42
N LYS A 380 -3.27 -12.76 9.88
CA LYS A 380 -4.23 -13.47 9.02
C LYS A 380 -5.58 -13.58 9.71
N ASN A 381 -5.63 -14.12 10.93
CA ASN A 381 -6.87 -14.28 11.67
C ASN A 381 -7.59 -12.95 11.92
N ARG A 382 -6.87 -11.88 12.28
CA ARG A 382 -7.46 -10.54 12.46
C ARG A 382 -8.03 -9.97 11.16
N PHE A 383 -7.34 -10.20 10.05
CA PHE A 383 -7.77 -9.73 8.73
C PHE A 383 -8.99 -10.52 8.25
N GLU A 384 -8.91 -11.85 8.21
CA GLU A 384 -9.95 -12.72 7.65
C GLU A 384 -11.26 -12.65 8.44
N THR A 385 -11.21 -12.58 9.77
CA THR A 385 -12.42 -12.38 10.60
C THR A 385 -13.15 -11.08 10.27
N THR A 386 -12.39 -10.01 10.02
CA THR A 386 -12.96 -8.71 9.63
C THR A 386 -13.41 -8.70 8.18
N GLN A 387 -12.68 -9.38 7.31
CA GLN A 387 -13.04 -9.57 5.91
C GLN A 387 -14.37 -10.32 5.77
N GLN A 388 -14.58 -11.39 6.55
CA GLN A 388 -15.83 -12.16 6.57
C GLN A 388 -17.05 -11.30 6.93
N PHE A 389 -16.90 -10.38 7.90
CA PHE A 389 -17.96 -9.46 8.28
C PHE A 389 -18.39 -8.54 7.12
N PHE A 390 -17.45 -8.01 6.34
CA PHE A 390 -17.74 -7.13 5.21
C PHE A 390 -18.00 -7.86 3.87
N GLN A 391 -17.77 -9.17 3.80
CA GLN A 391 -17.87 -9.96 2.57
C GLN A 391 -19.18 -9.76 1.80
N PRO A 392 -20.37 -9.70 2.45
CA PRO A 392 -21.63 -9.49 1.72
C PRO A 392 -21.73 -8.15 1.00
N ARG A 393 -20.86 -7.18 1.33
CA ARG A 393 -20.88 -5.80 0.84
C ARG A 393 -19.79 -5.51 -0.20
N PHE A 394 -18.87 -6.45 -0.43
CA PHE A 394 -17.75 -6.22 -1.36
C PHE A 394 -18.17 -6.02 -2.81
N LYS A 395 -19.23 -6.68 -3.28
CA LYS A 395 -19.65 -6.58 -4.69
C LYS A 395 -19.95 -5.12 -5.06
N ASP A 396 -20.75 -4.44 -4.24
CA ASP A 396 -21.16 -3.06 -4.49
C ASP A 396 -19.98 -2.10 -4.22
N ALA A 397 -19.21 -2.37 -3.17
CA ALA A 397 -18.04 -1.57 -2.79
C ALA A 397 -16.92 -1.59 -3.84
N VAL A 398 -16.67 -2.73 -4.48
CA VAL A 398 -15.65 -2.86 -5.53
C VAL A 398 -16.04 -2.04 -6.77
N ALA A 399 -17.33 -2.02 -7.13
CA ALA A 399 -17.82 -1.22 -8.26
C ALA A 399 -17.62 0.28 -8.01
N VAL A 400 -18.07 0.78 -6.86
CA VAL A 400 -17.95 2.21 -6.49
C VAL A 400 -16.48 2.60 -6.30
N GLY A 401 -15.70 1.77 -5.60
CA GLY A 401 -14.28 2.02 -5.37
C GLY A 401 -13.47 2.08 -6.66
N ASN A 402 -13.75 1.23 -7.66
CA ASN A 402 -13.07 1.29 -8.95
C ASN A 402 -13.47 2.54 -9.75
N ALA A 403 -14.74 2.95 -9.71
CA ALA A 403 -15.18 4.19 -10.35
C ALA A 403 -14.50 5.42 -9.73
N MET A 404 -14.40 5.48 -8.40
CA MET A 404 -13.70 6.54 -7.68
C MET A 404 -12.22 6.63 -8.10
N MET A 405 -11.51 5.49 -8.10
CA MET A 405 -10.10 5.44 -8.47
C MET A 405 -9.86 5.88 -9.91
N LYS A 406 -10.75 5.48 -10.83
CA LYS A 406 -10.69 5.92 -12.23
C LYS A 406 -10.86 7.43 -12.35
N ALA A 407 -11.84 8.00 -11.67
CA ALA A 407 -12.10 9.44 -11.72
C ALA A 407 -10.95 10.27 -11.12
N VAL A 408 -10.33 9.81 -10.04
CA VAL A 408 -9.13 10.44 -9.46
C VAL A 408 -7.96 10.41 -10.44
N LEU A 409 -7.74 9.27 -11.10
CA LEU A 409 -6.69 9.12 -12.12
C LEU A 409 -6.91 9.97 -13.37
N GLU A 410 -8.16 10.23 -13.74
CA GLU A 410 -8.50 11.12 -14.87
C GLU A 410 -8.28 12.59 -14.49
N SER A 411 -8.70 13.00 -13.28
CA SER A 411 -8.55 14.39 -12.80
C SER A 411 -7.11 14.86 -12.59
N THR A 412 -6.14 13.94 -12.54
CA THR A 412 -4.71 14.22 -12.36
C THR A 412 -3.93 14.27 -13.67
N LYS A 413 -4.58 14.00 -14.82
CA LYS A 413 -3.98 14.14 -16.16
C LYS A 413 -4.12 15.55 -16.75
N ASP A 414 -5.08 16.31 -16.24
CA ASP A 414 -5.30 17.74 -16.50
C ASP A 414 -4.59 18.58 -15.44
#